data_AF-A0AAE8HSK1-F1
#
_entry.id   AF-A0AAE8HSK1-F1
#
_cell.length_a   1.000
_cell.length_b   1.000
_cell.length_c   1.000
_cell.angle_alpha   90.00
_cell.angle_beta   90.00
_cell.angle_gamma   90.00
#
_symmetry.space_group_name_H-M   'P 1'
#
loop_
_entity.id
_entity.type
_entity.pdbx_description
1 polymer ?
#
loop_
_entity_poly.entity_id
_entity_poly.type
_entity_poly.pdbx_seq_one_letter_code
_entity_poly.pdbx_strand_id
1 'polypeptide(L)'
;MPSPSQVRAARAAENRITRVLLMAEVMQRQEASSGACTYADLCAAGFAEAEIEAYRDDARRLIGGLDHVPEILPPGRVEGRMLVAQAQAIRARRESGYQVPAIEVAGARIA
;
A
#
# COMPACT_ATOMS: atom_id res chain seq x y z
N MET A 1 10.49 11.75 13.38
CA MET A 1 10.44 10.64 12.40
C MET A 1 10.14 9.36 13.17
N PRO A 2 8.97 8.74 12.94
CA PRO A 2 8.51 7.59 13.73
C PRO A 2 9.32 6.33 13.44
N SER A 3 9.42 5.43 14.42
CA SER A 3 10.14 4.17 14.22
C SER A 3 9.36 3.22 13.29
N PRO A 4 10.04 2.30 12.57
CA PRO A 4 9.36 1.34 11.70
C PRO A 4 8.38 0.42 12.43
N SER A 5 8.56 0.17 13.73
CA SER A 5 7.60 -0.59 14.53
C SER A 5 6.33 0.20 14.81
N GLN A 6 6.44 1.51 15.08
CA GLN A 6 5.28 2.40 15.29
C GLN A 6 4.44 2.55 14.01
N VAL A 7 5.10 2.74 12.86
CA VAL A 7 4.39 2.82 11.56
C VAL A 7 3.67 1.50 11.25
N ARG A 8 4.30 0.35 11.55
CA ARG A 8 3.64 -0.96 11.40
C ARG A 8 2.44 -1.12 12.33
N ALA A 9 2.55 -0.69 13.59
CA ALA A 9 1.45 -0.71 14.54
C ALA A 9 0.27 0.15 14.07
N ALA A 10 0.54 1.37 13.58
CA ALA A 10 -0.47 2.24 13.00
C ALA A 10 -1.17 1.55 11.80
N ARG A 11 -0.41 0.97 10.87
CA ARG A 11 -0.99 0.26 9.71
C ARG A 11 -1.90 -0.92 10.08
N ALA A 12 -1.66 -1.55 11.23
CA ALA A 12 -2.43 -2.66 11.74
C ALA A 12 -3.59 -2.25 12.68
N ALA A 13 -3.73 -0.96 12.98
CA ALA A 13 -4.77 -0.47 13.88
C ALA A 13 -6.18 -0.71 13.30
N GLU A 14 -7.10 -1.16 14.14
CA GLU A 14 -8.49 -1.47 13.75
C GLU A 14 -9.23 -0.23 13.23
N ASN A 15 -8.92 0.94 13.79
CA ASN A 15 -9.53 2.22 13.40
C ASN A 15 -8.84 2.89 12.20
N ARG A 16 -7.92 2.19 11.51
CA ARG A 16 -7.13 2.77 10.41
C ARG A 16 -8.00 3.43 9.34
N ILE A 17 -9.05 2.75 8.87
CA ILE A 17 -9.89 3.27 7.77
C ILE A 17 -10.55 4.59 8.17
N THR A 18 -11.21 4.62 9.33
CA THR A 18 -11.85 5.82 9.88
C THR A 18 -10.84 6.97 10.01
N ARG A 19 -9.64 6.66 10.47
CA ARG A 19 -8.59 7.66 10.62
C ARG A 19 -8.02 8.18 9.30
N VAL A 20 -7.91 7.34 8.28
CA VAL A 20 -7.51 7.76 6.93
C VAL A 20 -8.56 8.73 6.36
N LEU A 21 -9.85 8.44 6.54
CA LEU A 21 -10.94 9.31 6.11
C LEU A 21 -10.90 10.68 6.81
N LEU A 22 -10.72 10.68 8.13
CA LEU A 22 -10.56 11.93 8.90
C LEU A 22 -9.34 12.74 8.45
N MET A 23 -8.23 12.07 8.15
CA MET A 23 -7.04 12.74 7.63
C MET A 23 -7.30 13.37 6.26
N ALA A 24 -8.02 12.68 5.38
CA ALA A 24 -8.41 13.22 4.08
C ALA A 24 -9.28 14.48 4.22
N GLU A 25 -10.26 14.46 5.14
CA GLU A 25 -11.11 15.62 5.44
C GLU A 25 -10.30 16.81 5.95
N VAL A 26 -9.38 16.58 6.90
CA VAL A 26 -8.49 17.64 7.42
C VAL A 26 -7.63 18.23 6.31
N MET A 27 -7.03 17.38 5.46
CA MET A 27 -6.20 17.83 4.35
C MET A 27 -7.00 18.67 3.36
N GLN A 28 -8.20 18.23 2.98
CA GLN A 28 -9.08 18.97 2.07
C GLN A 28 -9.53 20.31 2.65
N ARG A 29 -9.87 20.34 3.95
CA ARG A 29 -10.25 21.57 4.66
C ARG A 29 -9.08 22.56 4.73
N GLN A 30 -7.88 22.09 5.05
CA GLN A 30 -6.71 22.96 5.12
C GLN A 30 -6.34 23.48 3.74
N GLU A 31 -6.33 22.63 2.72
CA GLU A 31 -6.10 23.04 1.33
C GLU A 31 -7.10 24.12 0.87
N ALA A 32 -8.38 23.99 1.21
CA ALA A 32 -9.38 25.01 0.90
C ALA A 32 -9.16 26.35 1.64
N SER A 33 -8.51 26.32 2.82
CA SER A 33 -8.31 27.49 3.68
C SER A 33 -7.00 28.23 3.41
N SER A 34 -5.89 27.49 3.24
CA SER A 34 -4.52 28.01 3.16
C SER A 34 -3.82 27.62 1.85
N GLY A 35 -4.48 26.87 0.96
CA GLY A 35 -3.91 26.37 -0.29
C GLY A 35 -3.00 25.15 -0.15
N ALA A 36 -2.71 24.70 1.08
CA ALA A 36 -1.92 23.50 1.34
C ALA A 36 -2.17 22.95 2.75
N CYS A 37 -2.00 21.64 2.92
CA CYS A 37 -1.97 21.00 4.23
C CYS A 37 -0.53 20.58 4.57
N THR A 38 0.00 21.11 5.67
CA THR A 38 1.34 20.81 6.16
C THR A 38 1.34 19.70 7.22
N TYR A 39 2.52 19.16 7.52
CA TYR A 39 2.69 18.22 8.62
C TYR A 39 2.25 18.81 9.97
N ALA A 40 2.53 20.11 10.20
CA ALA A 40 2.15 20.79 11.44
C ALA A 40 0.63 20.89 11.58
N ASP A 41 -0.11 21.09 10.49
CA ASP A 41 -1.57 21.10 10.48
C ASP A 41 -2.15 19.75 10.90
N LEU A 42 -1.57 18.65 10.40
CA LEU A 42 -1.98 17.29 10.78
C LEU A 42 -1.68 16.99 12.25
N CYS A 43 -0.53 17.43 12.76
CA CYS A 43 -0.23 17.33 14.19
C CYS A 43 -1.20 18.16 15.03
N ALA A 44 -1.53 19.38 14.59
CA ALA A 44 -2.51 20.25 15.27
C ALA A 44 -3.92 19.65 15.26
N ALA A 45 -4.27 18.88 14.23
CA ALA A 45 -5.50 18.10 14.15
C ALA A 45 -5.51 16.83 15.02
N GLY A 46 -4.42 16.54 15.76
CA GLY A 46 -4.35 15.43 16.70
C GLY A 46 -3.80 14.12 16.13
N PHE A 47 -3.19 14.14 14.95
CA PHE A 47 -2.55 12.95 14.39
C PHE A 47 -1.13 12.76 14.93
N ALA A 48 -0.80 11.54 15.36
CA ALA A 48 0.56 11.19 15.77
C ALA A 48 1.48 11.04 14.55
N GLU A 49 2.79 11.25 14.73
CA GLU A 49 3.78 11.18 13.63
C GLU A 49 3.71 9.86 12.85
N ALA A 50 3.58 8.74 13.57
CA ALA A 50 3.51 7.39 13.00
C ALA A 50 2.27 7.21 12.13
N GLU A 51 1.19 7.88 12.48
CA GLU A 51 -0.07 7.83 11.76
C GLU A 51 -0.04 8.71 10.52
N ILE A 52 0.55 9.90 10.61
CA ILE A 52 0.78 10.77 9.46
C ILE A 52 1.63 10.04 8.42
N GLU A 53 2.73 9.40 8.85
CA GLU A 53 3.58 8.61 7.95
C GLU A 53 2.85 7.38 7.38
N ALA A 54 1.99 6.74 8.19
CA ALA A 54 1.27 5.55 7.75
C ALA A 54 0.11 5.86 6.78
N TYR A 55 -0.57 7.00 6.94
CA TYR A 55 -1.88 7.24 6.33
C TYR A 55 -1.91 8.36 5.28
N ARG A 56 -0.92 9.29 5.26
CA ARG A 56 -0.98 10.48 4.39
C ARG A 56 -1.17 10.15 2.91
N ASP A 57 -0.55 9.07 2.42
CA ASP A 57 -0.60 8.72 1.00
C ASP A 57 -1.96 8.09 0.63
N ASP A 58 -2.55 7.32 1.54
CA ASP A 58 -3.91 6.80 1.37
C ASP A 58 -4.92 7.94 1.43
N ALA A 59 -4.75 8.90 2.34
CA ALA A 59 -5.59 10.09 2.44
C ALA A 59 -5.51 10.96 1.16
N ARG A 60 -4.31 11.20 0.62
CA ARG A 60 -4.11 11.92 -0.64
C ARG A 60 -4.81 11.25 -1.82
N ARG A 61 -4.76 9.91 -1.90
CA ARG A 61 -5.49 9.17 -2.94
C ARG A 61 -7.00 9.36 -2.84
N LEU A 62 -7.55 9.47 -1.63
CA LEU A 62 -8.99 9.72 -1.45
C LEU A 62 -9.39 11.12 -1.91
N ILE A 63 -8.57 12.14 -1.61
CA ILE A 63 -8.83 13.54 -2.01
C ILE A 63 -8.68 13.71 -3.52
N GLY A 64 -7.62 13.12 -4.09
CA GLY A 64 -7.31 13.22 -5.52
C GLY A 64 -8.26 12.47 -6.45
N GLY A 65 -9.28 11.78 -5.91
CA GLY A 65 -10.15 10.88 -6.65
C GLY A 65 -9.47 9.59 -7.10
N LEU A 66 -10.26 8.61 -7.54
CA LEU A 66 -9.79 7.34 -8.14
C LEU A 66 -8.91 7.53 -9.39
N ASP A 67 -8.86 8.75 -9.92
CA ASP A 67 -8.09 9.15 -11.10
C ASP A 67 -6.73 9.79 -10.76
N HIS A 68 -6.26 9.69 -9.51
CA HIS A 68 -4.88 10.04 -9.22
C HIS A 68 -3.97 9.12 -10.03
N VAL A 69 -3.52 9.65 -11.18
CA VAL A 69 -2.66 8.98 -12.13
C VAL A 69 -1.58 8.28 -11.31
N PRO A 70 -1.52 6.94 -11.32
CA PRO A 70 -0.47 6.23 -10.61
C PRO A 70 0.82 6.90 -11.03
N GLU A 71 1.65 7.30 -10.06
CA GLU A 71 3.06 7.66 -10.27
C GLU A 71 3.53 6.82 -11.46
N ILE A 72 3.77 7.44 -12.64
CA ILE A 72 3.93 6.70 -13.89
C ILE A 72 5.13 5.79 -13.67
N LEU A 73 4.87 4.54 -13.27
CA LEU A 73 5.92 3.61 -12.97
C LEU A 73 6.59 3.36 -14.31
N PRO A 74 7.91 3.59 -14.44
CA PRO A 74 8.62 3.17 -15.64
C PRO A 74 8.29 1.69 -15.90
N PRO A 75 8.11 1.26 -17.15
CA PRO A 75 7.61 -0.08 -17.47
C PRO A 75 8.38 -1.21 -16.75
N GLY A 76 9.69 -1.06 -16.56
CA GLY A 76 10.51 -2.03 -15.82
C GLY A 76 10.14 -2.19 -14.33
N ARG A 77 9.57 -1.17 -13.67
CA ARG A 77 9.08 -1.29 -12.28
C ARG A 77 7.73 -2.00 -12.21
N VAL A 78 6.90 -1.91 -13.24
CA VAL A 78 5.62 -2.65 -13.30
C VAL A 78 5.91 -4.14 -13.37
N GLU A 79 6.79 -4.53 -14.29
CA GLU A 79 7.26 -5.91 -14.43
C GLU A 79 7.92 -6.43 -13.14
N GLY A 80 8.81 -5.63 -12.55
CA GLY A 80 9.45 -5.99 -11.28
C GLY A 80 8.46 -6.25 -10.13
N ARG A 81 7.39 -5.45 -10.02
CA ARG A 81 6.36 -5.68 -8.98
C ARG A 81 5.55 -6.95 -9.26
N MET A 82 5.23 -7.23 -10.51
CA MET A 82 4.54 -8.47 -10.89
C MET A 82 5.40 -9.70 -10.55
N LEU A 83 6.69 -9.67 -10.85
CA LEU A 83 7.63 -10.74 -10.53
C LEU A 83 7.74 -10.97 -9.02
N VAL A 84 7.83 -9.90 -8.23
CA VAL A 84 7.86 -9.99 -6.76
C VAL A 84 6.57 -10.61 -6.21
N ALA A 85 5.41 -10.18 -6.71
CA ALA A 85 4.11 -10.74 -6.31
C ALA A 85 4.01 -12.24 -6.66
N GLN A 86 4.47 -12.63 -7.85
CA GLN A 86 4.48 -14.03 -8.26
C GLN A 86 5.44 -14.88 -7.41
N ALA A 87 6.63 -14.36 -7.09
CA ALA A 87 7.59 -15.03 -6.22
C ALA A 87 7.04 -15.23 -4.80
N GLN A 88 6.34 -14.23 -4.25
CA GLN A 88 5.67 -14.34 -2.95
C GLN A 88 4.58 -15.41 -2.97
N ALA A 89 3.76 -15.47 -4.03
CA ALA A 89 2.73 -16.50 -4.17
C ALA A 89 3.33 -17.92 -4.26
N ILE A 90 4.45 -18.09 -4.97
CA ILE A 90 5.16 -19.38 -5.04
C ILE A 90 5.70 -19.81 -3.67
N ARG A 91 6.31 -18.87 -2.93
CA ARG A 91 6.83 -19.14 -1.58
C ARG A 91 5.71 -19.54 -0.62
N ALA A 92 4.61 -18.79 -0.61
CA ALA A 92 3.44 -19.11 0.20
C ALA A 92 2.87 -20.51 -0.11
N ARG A 93 2.83 -20.91 -1.40
CA ARG A 93 2.41 -22.26 -1.79
C ARG A 93 3.35 -23.35 -1.26
N ARG A 94 4.66 -23.13 -1.35
CA ARG A 94 5.66 -24.06 -0.81
C ARG A 94 5.57 -24.20 0.71
N GLU A 95 5.39 -23.07 1.41
CA GLU A 95 5.21 -23.04 2.87
C GLU A 95 3.90 -23.72 3.31
N SER A 96 2.84 -23.62 2.50
CA SER A 96 1.56 -24.31 2.76
C SER A 96 1.55 -25.82 2.49
N GLY A 97 2.68 -26.40 2.06
CA GLY A 97 2.79 -27.84 1.77
C GLY A 97 2.10 -28.29 0.48
N TYR A 98 1.74 -27.38 -0.43
CA TYR A 98 1.13 -27.72 -1.71
C TYR A 98 2.16 -28.43 -2.61
N GLN A 99 2.06 -29.75 -2.73
CA GLN A 99 2.79 -30.54 -3.72
C GLN A 99 2.14 -30.35 -5.10
N VAL A 100 2.91 -29.83 -6.06
CA VAL A 100 2.48 -29.80 -7.46
C VAL A 100 2.39 -31.26 -7.94
N PRO A 101 1.24 -31.73 -8.45
CA PRO A 101 1.16 -33.06 -9.02
C PRO A 101 2.14 -33.16 -10.20
N ALA A 102 2.94 -34.23 -10.23
CA ALA A 102 3.81 -34.52 -11.35
C ALA A 102 2.96 -34.62 -12.62
N ILE A 103 3.20 -33.73 -13.58
CA ILE A 103 2.62 -33.87 -14.91
C ILE A 103 3.40 -34.99 -15.58
N GLU A 104 2.87 -36.21 -15.53
CA GLU A 104 3.34 -37.28 -16.40
C GLU A 104 2.99 -36.92 -17.84
N VAL A 105 3.98 -36.42 -18.58
CA VAL A 105 3.86 -36.23 -20.03
C VAL A 105 3.88 -37.61 -20.66
N ALA A 106 2.70 -38.20 -20.81
CA ALA A 106 2.51 -39.46 -21.50
C ALA A 106 2.88 -39.30 -22.99
N GLY A 107 4.00 -39.92 -23.35
CA GLY A 107 4.22 -40.48 -24.69
C GLY A 107 4.51 -39.48 -25.82
N ALA A 108 5.79 -39.26 -26.08
CA ALA A 108 6.27 -38.97 -27.43
C ALA A 108 7.58 -39.74 -27.67
N ARG A 109 7.47 -41.01 -28.07
CA ARG A 109 8.55 -41.69 -28.80
C ARG A 109 8.46 -41.21 -30.24
N ILE A 110 9.44 -40.45 -30.70
CA ILE A 110 9.69 -40.25 -32.13
C ILE A 110 10.69 -41.33 -32.52
N ALA A 111 10.27 -42.20 -33.44
CA ALA A 111 11.08 -43.24 -34.06
C ALA A 111 12.12 -42.65 -35.03
#